data_AF-A0A7Y8LCG8-F1
#
_entry.id   AF-A0A7Y8LCG8-F1
#
_cell.length_a   1.000
_cell.length_b   1.000
_cell.length_c   1.000
_cell.angle_alpha   90.00
_cell.angle_beta   90.00
_cell.angle_gamma   90.00
#
_symmetry.space_group_name_H-M   'P 1'
#
loop_
_entity.id
_entity.type
_entity.pdbx_description
1 polymer ?
#
loop_
_entity_poly.entity_id
_entity_poly.type
_entity_poly.pdbx_seq_one_letter_code
_entity_poly.pdbx_strand_id
1 'polypeptide(L)'
;MNTHRIHRVAKLTGLSKDVIRVWERRFGLLKPTRGANRYRNYSDEDVALLRFLKEQLDAGGSIGELAKLGREELLGQARASAPRVSFVDNTFSRLLGELLSTLNPFNRVTFEKRLNGAVAVVPFEEALHGILLPLQERVGQLWHENHID
;
A
#
# COMPACT_ATOMS: atom_id res chain seq x y z
N MET A 1 10.57 -12.76 -0.53
CA MET A 1 10.79 -11.29 -0.61
C MET A 1 10.73 -10.89 -2.07
N ASN A 2 9.78 -10.03 -2.45
CA ASN A 2 9.75 -9.51 -3.80
C ASN A 2 10.86 -8.46 -3.97
N THR A 3 11.32 -8.30 -5.20
CA THR A 3 12.32 -7.29 -5.54
C THR A 3 11.89 -6.48 -6.75
N HIS A 4 12.33 -5.22 -6.80
CA HIS A 4 11.86 -4.22 -7.75
C HIS A 4 13.03 -3.51 -8.41
N ARG A 5 12.92 -3.26 -9.71
CA ARG A 5 13.87 -2.38 -10.43
C ARG A 5 13.57 -0.92 -10.11
N ILE A 6 14.58 -0.06 -10.22
CA ILE A 6 14.49 1.37 -9.89
C ILE A 6 13.30 2.11 -10.55
N HIS A 7 12.90 1.72 -11.76
CA HIS A 7 11.72 2.32 -12.43
C HIS A 7 10.41 2.01 -11.70
N ARG A 8 10.25 0.76 -11.22
CA ARG A 8 9.08 0.35 -10.45
C ARG A 8 9.10 1.00 -9.07
N VAL A 9 10.27 1.06 -8.43
CA VAL A 9 10.46 1.76 -7.15
C VAL A 9 10.05 3.22 -7.26
N ALA A 10 10.54 3.95 -8.26
CA ALA A 10 10.18 5.35 -8.50
C ALA A 10 8.66 5.55 -8.64
N LYS A 11 7.97 4.65 -9.36
CA LYS A 11 6.51 4.68 -9.49
C LYS A 11 5.81 4.38 -8.16
N LEU A 12 6.31 3.41 -7.39
CA LEU A 12 5.72 3.00 -6.11
C LEU A 12 5.93 4.01 -4.98
N THR A 13 7.00 4.80 -5.03
CA THR A 13 7.38 5.76 -3.98
C THR A 13 7.07 7.20 -4.35
N GLY A 14 6.85 7.51 -5.64
CA GLY A 14 6.69 8.89 -6.12
C GLY A 14 8.00 9.70 -6.14
N LEU A 15 9.15 9.07 -5.85
CA LEU A 15 10.46 9.72 -5.91
C LEU A 15 11.08 9.57 -7.31
N SER A 16 11.84 10.58 -7.74
CA SER A 16 12.60 10.46 -8.99
C SER A 16 13.73 9.43 -8.85
N LYS A 17 14.09 8.79 -9.96
CA LYS A 17 15.21 7.81 -10.00
C LYS A 17 16.51 8.44 -9.51
N ASP A 18 16.72 9.72 -9.76
CA ASP A 18 17.95 10.42 -9.38
C ASP A 18 17.98 10.73 -7.88
N VAL A 19 16.85 11.08 -7.27
CA VAL A 19 16.74 11.22 -5.81
C VAL A 19 17.09 9.90 -5.13
N ILE A 20 16.50 8.79 -5.59
CA ILE A 20 16.76 7.44 -5.04
C ILE A 20 18.26 7.10 -5.11
N ARG A 21 18.91 7.36 -6.25
CA ARG A 21 20.36 7.13 -6.41
C ARG A 21 21.22 8.04 -5.54
N VAL A 22 20.83 9.31 -5.39
CA VAL A 22 21.54 10.25 -4.53
C VAL A 22 21.47 9.78 -3.08
N TRP A 23 20.29 9.35 -2.61
CA TRP A 23 20.14 8.85 -1.24
C TRP A 23 20.88 7.54 -1.01
N GLU A 24 20.82 6.61 -1.97
CA GLU A 24 21.64 5.38 -1.95
C GLU A 24 23.12 5.72 -1.77
N ARG A 25 23.65 6.63 -2.59
CA ARG A 25 25.07 6.99 -2.59
C ARG A 25 25.50 7.78 -1.36
N ARG A 26 24.70 8.75 -0.91
CA ARG A 26 25.10 9.67 0.17
C ARG A 26 24.88 9.10 1.56
N PHE A 27 23.84 8.30 1.76
CA PHE A 27 23.41 7.89 3.09
C PHE A 27 23.49 6.38 3.33
N GLY A 28 23.68 5.56 2.28
CA GLY A 28 23.81 4.11 2.44
C GLY A 28 22.57 3.43 3.03
N LEU A 29 21.41 4.12 3.05
CA LEU A 29 20.19 3.64 3.68
C LEU A 29 19.54 2.49 2.92
N LEU A 30 19.79 2.39 1.62
CA LEU A 30 19.25 1.35 0.74
C LEU A 30 20.29 0.25 0.56
N LYS A 31 19.86 -1.01 0.63
CA LYS A 31 20.74 -2.19 0.42
C LYS A 31 20.31 -2.96 -0.84
N PRO A 32 20.33 -2.35 -2.04
CA PRO A 32 19.89 -3.03 -3.24
C PRO A 32 20.82 -4.20 -3.59
N THR A 33 20.25 -5.37 -3.85
CA THR A 33 21.00 -6.53 -4.33
C THR A 33 21.32 -6.34 -5.82
N ARG A 34 22.51 -6.78 -6.26
CA ARG A 34 22.81 -6.86 -7.69
C ARG A 34 22.21 -8.14 -8.26
N GLY A 35 21.26 -8.02 -9.19
CA GLY A 35 20.75 -9.17 -9.92
C GLY A 35 21.78 -9.74 -10.89
N ALA A 36 21.51 -10.93 -11.45
CA ALA A 36 22.38 -11.60 -12.42
C ALA A 36 22.70 -10.74 -13.67
N ASN A 37 21.81 -9.81 -14.02
CA ASN A 37 22.01 -8.84 -15.10
C ASN A 37 22.75 -7.55 -14.68
N ARG A 38 23.37 -7.53 -13.49
CA ARG A 38 24.05 -6.38 -12.86
C ARG A 38 23.18 -5.17 -12.52
N TYR A 39 21.85 -5.22 -12.75
CA TYR A 39 20.96 -4.15 -12.29
C TYR A 39 20.70 -4.24 -10.78
N ARG A 40 20.41 -3.06 -10.20
CA ARG A 40 20.00 -2.91 -8.81
C ARG A 40 18.56 -3.36 -8.63
N ASN A 41 18.35 -4.27 -7.69
CA ASN A 41 17.05 -4.73 -7.24
C ASN A 41 16.83 -4.27 -5.79
N TYR A 42 15.73 -3.56 -5.57
CA TYR A 42 15.32 -3.03 -4.27
C TYR A 42 14.27 -3.97 -3.67
N SER A 43 14.39 -4.28 -2.40
CA SER A 43 13.43 -5.11 -1.67
C SER A 43 12.13 -4.34 -1.36
N ASP A 44 11.09 -5.06 -0.96
CA ASP A 44 9.86 -4.45 -0.43
C ASP A 44 10.14 -3.52 0.76
N GLU A 45 11.11 -3.87 1.61
CA GLU A 45 11.54 -3.02 2.73
C GLU A 45 12.21 -1.73 2.27
N ASP A 46 13.00 -1.78 1.19
CA ASP A 46 13.58 -0.57 0.60
C ASP A 46 12.47 0.34 0.06
N VAL A 47 11.41 -0.22 -0.54
CA VAL A 47 10.26 0.57 -1.00
C VAL A 47 9.52 1.19 0.19
N ALA A 48 9.27 0.43 1.25
CA ALA A 48 8.61 0.93 2.45
C ALA A 48 9.40 2.07 3.11
N LEU A 49 10.72 1.90 3.25
CA LEU A 49 11.62 2.92 3.77
C LEU A 49 11.58 4.19 2.92
N LEU A 50 11.62 4.06 1.59
CA LEU A 50 11.59 5.20 0.68
C LEU A 50 10.26 5.97 0.74
N ARG A 51 9.12 5.28 0.93
CA ARG A 51 7.82 5.93 1.14
C ARG A 51 7.80 6.71 2.45
N PHE A 52 8.21 6.08 3.54
CA PHE A 52 8.28 6.72 4.85
C PHE A 52 9.19 7.97 4.82
N LEU A 53 10.38 7.86 4.23
CA LEU A 53 11.28 9.00 4.08
C LEU A 53 10.67 10.14 3.26
N LYS A 54 9.92 9.82 2.20
CA LYS A 54 9.19 10.82 1.43
C LYS A 54 8.14 11.53 2.28
N GLU A 55 7.34 10.79 3.04
CA GLU A 55 6.30 11.36 3.91
C GLU A 55 6.91 12.29 4.97
N GLN A 56 8.02 11.90 5.59
CA GLN A 56 8.71 12.73 6.56
C GLN A 56 9.27 14.02 5.94
N LEU A 57 9.78 13.95 4.70
CA LEU A 57 10.22 15.14 3.96
C LEU A 57 9.06 16.05 3.58
N ASP A 58 7.95 15.48 3.10
CA ASP A 58 6.76 16.23 2.73
C ASP A 58 6.13 16.91 3.98
N ALA A 59 6.35 16.35 5.18
CA ALA A 59 5.99 16.95 6.47
C ALA A 59 6.99 18.00 6.99
N GLY A 60 8.04 18.33 6.22
CA GLY A 60 9.04 19.36 6.57
C GLY A 60 10.31 18.83 7.23
N GLY A 61 10.48 17.51 7.34
CA GLY A 61 11.70 16.88 7.83
C GLY A 61 12.89 17.03 6.87
N SER A 62 14.09 16.71 7.36
CA SER A 62 15.33 16.74 6.56
C SER A 62 15.91 15.34 6.37
N ILE A 63 16.23 14.98 5.12
CA ILE A 63 16.85 13.68 4.80
C ILE A 63 18.18 13.48 5.53
N GLY A 64 18.93 14.56 5.77
CA GLY A 64 20.22 14.49 6.46
C GLY A 64 20.09 14.18 7.94
N GLU A 65 18.98 14.56 8.58
CA GLU A 65 18.68 14.24 9.98
C GLU A 65 18.13 12.83 10.10
N LEU A 66 17.17 12.48 9.24
CA LEU A 66 16.60 11.13 9.17
C LEU A 66 17.69 10.08 8.93
N ALA A 67 18.63 10.34 8.02
CA ALA A 67 19.71 9.41 7.73
C ALA A 67 20.61 9.08 8.94
N LYS A 68 20.71 9.98 9.93
CA LYS A 68 21.51 9.74 11.14
C LYS A 68 20.89 8.71 12.08
N LEU A 69 19.57 8.53 12.03
CA LEU A 69 18.86 7.51 12.81
C LEU A 69 19.26 6.09 12.39
N GLY A 70 19.70 5.93 11.14
CA GLY A 70 20.09 4.64 10.59
C GLY A 70 18.91 3.82 10.08
N ARG A 71 19.22 2.84 9.23
CA ARG A 71 18.20 2.07 8.49
C ARG A 71 17.22 1.33 9.41
N GLU A 72 17.71 0.63 10.42
CA GLU A 72 16.87 -0.25 11.25
C GLU A 72 15.86 0.56 12.07
N GLU A 73 16.30 1.68 12.66
CA GLU A 73 15.43 2.60 13.39
C GLU A 73 14.37 3.22 12.46
N LEU A 74 14.78 3.71 11.29
CA LEU A 74 13.86 4.24 10.29
C LEU A 74 12.87 3.19 9.78
N LEU A 75 13.28 1.92 9.67
CA LEU A 75 12.38 0.83 9.32
C LEU A 75 11.43 0.50 10.47
N GLY A 76 11.88 0.56 11.73
CA GLY A 76 11.04 0.44 12.91
C GLY A 76 9.98 1.53 12.95
N GLN A 77 10.38 2.77 12.74
CA GLN A 77 9.48 3.92 12.62
C GLN A 77 8.59 3.80 11.40
N ALA A 78 9.09 3.39 10.23
CA ALA A 78 8.26 3.14 9.06
C ALA A 78 7.22 2.05 9.32
N ARG A 79 7.53 1.02 10.11
CA ARG A 79 6.56 -0.03 10.49
C ARG A 79 5.54 0.48 11.51
N ALA A 80 5.95 1.35 12.44
CA ALA A 80 5.08 1.94 13.47
C ALA A 80 4.21 3.10 12.94
N SER A 81 4.76 3.90 12.03
CA SER A 81 4.13 5.04 11.38
C SER A 81 3.42 4.67 10.09
N ALA A 82 3.73 3.52 9.46
CA ALA A 82 3.02 3.09 8.27
C ALA A 82 1.51 3.12 8.58
N PRO A 83 0.76 4.05 7.95
CA PRO A 83 -0.67 3.89 7.89
C PRO A 83 -0.86 2.79 6.84
N ARG A 84 -0.77 1.53 7.25
CA ARG A 84 -1.28 0.44 6.40
C ARG A 84 -2.82 0.50 6.30
N VAL A 85 -3.46 1.41 7.04
CA VAL A 85 -4.87 1.31 7.44
C VAL A 85 -5.62 2.66 7.43
N SER A 86 -5.14 3.77 6.82
CA SER A 86 -5.92 5.03 6.85
C SER A 86 -6.54 5.43 5.52
N PHE A 87 -5.77 5.67 4.46
CA PHE A 87 -6.34 6.17 3.20
C PHE A 87 -6.95 5.07 2.32
N VAL A 88 -6.22 3.98 2.18
CA VAL A 88 -6.67 2.76 1.49
C VAL A 88 -7.79 2.11 2.27
N ASP A 89 -7.69 2.06 3.59
CA ASP A 89 -8.76 1.55 4.46
C ASP A 89 -10.00 2.44 4.46
N ASN A 90 -9.87 3.78 4.46
CA ASN A 90 -11.02 4.67 4.30
C ASN A 90 -11.68 4.51 2.92
N THR A 91 -10.88 4.26 1.87
CA THR A 91 -11.39 4.03 0.52
C THR A 91 -12.08 2.67 0.43
N PHE A 92 -11.47 1.60 0.94
CA PHE A 92 -12.03 0.27 0.97
C PHE A 92 -13.23 0.17 1.90
N SER A 93 -13.20 0.78 3.09
CA SER A 93 -14.34 0.87 4.00
C SER A 93 -15.53 1.57 3.35
N ARG A 94 -15.28 2.64 2.58
CA ARG A 94 -16.34 3.32 1.81
C ARG A 94 -16.90 2.41 0.71
N LEU A 95 -16.04 1.80 -0.10
CA LEU A 95 -16.45 0.88 -1.18
C LEU A 95 -17.20 -0.34 -0.63
N LEU A 96 -16.75 -0.88 0.49
CA LEU A 96 -17.39 -1.98 1.21
C LEU A 96 -18.78 -1.56 1.71
N GLY A 97 -18.90 -0.39 2.34
CA GLY A 97 -20.19 0.15 2.78
C GLY A 97 -21.18 0.33 1.62
N GLU A 98 -20.70 0.85 0.48
CA GLU A 98 -21.50 0.98 -0.74
C GLU A 98 -21.96 -0.38 -1.28
N LEU A 99 -21.11 -1.41 -1.29
CA LEU A 99 -21.48 -2.76 -1.70
C LEU A 99 -22.53 -3.37 -0.76
N LEU A 100 -22.31 -3.27 0.55
CA LEU A 100 -23.23 -3.79 1.56
C LEU A 100 -24.61 -3.15 1.48
N SER A 101 -24.68 -1.84 1.19
CA SER A 101 -25.96 -1.14 1.01
C SER A 101 -26.81 -1.68 -0.15
N THR A 102 -26.21 -2.41 -1.09
CA THR A 102 -26.93 -3.02 -2.22
C THR A 102 -27.44 -4.43 -1.93
N LEU A 103 -27.19 -4.96 -0.73
CA LEU A 103 -27.61 -6.31 -0.31
C LEU A 103 -29.02 -6.34 0.31
N ASN A 104 -29.53 -5.21 0.82
CA ASN A 104 -30.88 -5.14 1.37
C ASN A 104 -31.60 -3.80 1.02
N PRO A 105 -32.53 -3.80 0.04
CA PRO A 105 -32.91 -4.94 -0.78
C PRO A 105 -31.80 -5.32 -1.78
N PHE A 106 -31.64 -6.61 -2.07
CA PHE A 106 -30.60 -7.08 -2.98
C PHE A 106 -30.85 -6.60 -4.41
N ASN A 107 -29.97 -5.76 -4.93
CA ASN A 107 -29.99 -5.31 -6.32
C ASN A 107 -28.76 -5.83 -7.07
N ARG A 108 -28.93 -7.00 -7.70
CA ARG A 108 -27.87 -7.70 -8.43
C ARG A 108 -27.13 -6.81 -9.44
N VAL A 109 -27.87 -6.06 -10.27
CA VAL A 109 -27.28 -5.22 -11.33
C VAL A 109 -26.41 -4.11 -10.73
N THR A 110 -26.87 -3.50 -9.65
CA THR A 110 -26.13 -2.41 -8.97
C THR A 110 -24.93 -2.96 -8.21
N PHE A 111 -25.08 -4.09 -7.53
CA PHE A 111 -24.00 -4.78 -6.84
C PHE A 111 -22.86 -5.14 -7.80
N GLU A 112 -23.17 -5.84 -8.90
CA GLU A 112 -22.16 -6.25 -9.89
C GLU A 112 -21.44 -5.04 -10.50
N LYS A 113 -22.18 -3.96 -10.82
CA LYS A 113 -21.58 -2.74 -11.35
C LYS A 113 -20.62 -2.08 -10.35
N ARG A 114 -21.00 -1.98 -9.07
CA ARG A 114 -20.15 -1.40 -8.02
C ARG A 114 -18.93 -2.26 -7.74
N LEU A 115 -19.10 -3.59 -7.68
CA LEU A 115 -18.01 -4.52 -7.44
C LEU A 115 -16.97 -4.44 -8.56
N ASN A 116 -17.42 -4.50 -9.81
CA ASN A 116 -16.54 -4.37 -10.97
C ASN A 116 -15.80 -3.03 -10.99
N GLY A 117 -16.48 -1.93 -10.64
CA GLY A 117 -15.84 -0.61 -10.52
C GLY A 117 -14.78 -0.56 -9.42
N ALA A 118 -15.06 -1.16 -8.26
CA ALA A 118 -14.16 -1.18 -7.12
C ALA A 118 -12.87 -1.98 -7.38
N VAL A 119 -12.98 -3.12 -8.08
CA VAL A 119 -11.81 -3.98 -8.37
C VAL A 119 -11.06 -3.59 -9.64
N ALA A 120 -11.64 -2.78 -10.53
CA ALA A 120 -11.00 -2.38 -11.80
C ALA A 120 -9.80 -1.43 -11.63
N VAL A 121 -9.75 -0.68 -10.53
CA VAL A 121 -8.75 0.37 -10.29
C VAL A 121 -7.72 -0.01 -9.21
N VAL A 122 -7.77 -1.25 -8.71
CA VAL A 122 -6.99 -1.73 -7.58
C VAL A 122 -6.26 -3.02 -7.96
N PRO A 123 -4.98 -3.23 -7.58
CA PRO A 123 -4.32 -4.51 -7.77
C PRO A 123 -5.08 -5.65 -7.09
N PHE A 124 -5.10 -6.84 -7.72
CA PHE A 124 -5.89 -7.98 -7.25
C PHE A 124 -5.65 -8.34 -5.77
N GLU A 125 -4.40 -8.36 -5.32
CA GLU A 125 -4.06 -8.70 -3.93
C GLU A 125 -4.63 -7.69 -2.91
N GLU A 126 -4.63 -6.40 -3.26
CA GLU A 126 -5.23 -5.34 -2.43
C GLU A 126 -6.76 -5.43 -2.45
N ALA A 127 -7.36 -5.73 -3.60
CA ALA A 127 -8.80 -5.94 -3.71
C ALA A 127 -9.28 -7.18 -2.93
N LEU A 128 -8.48 -8.25 -2.91
CA LEU A 128 -8.79 -9.48 -2.18
C LEU A 128 -8.87 -9.21 -0.67
N HIS A 129 -7.83 -8.60 -0.10
CA HIS A 129 -7.75 -8.34 1.34
C HIS A 129 -8.59 -7.14 1.80
N GLY A 130 -8.72 -6.11 0.98
CA GLY A 130 -9.42 -4.88 1.35
C GLY A 130 -10.93 -4.90 1.07
N ILE A 131 -11.39 -5.72 0.13
CA ILE A 131 -12.80 -5.69 -0.32
C ILE A 131 -13.42 -7.08 -0.26
N LEU A 132 -12.86 -8.07 -0.96
CA LEU A 132 -13.54 -9.35 -1.17
C LEU A 132 -13.68 -10.17 0.11
N LEU A 133 -12.61 -10.33 0.90
CA LEU A 133 -12.66 -11.08 2.16
C LEU A 133 -13.54 -10.38 3.22
N PRO A 134 -13.40 -9.06 3.47
CA PRO A 134 -14.29 -8.35 4.40
C PRO A 134 -15.77 -8.38 3.98
N LEU A 135 -16.05 -8.31 2.67
CA LEU A 135 -17.41 -8.43 2.15
C LEU A 135 -18.00 -9.80 2.46
N GLN A 136 -17.24 -10.87 2.25
CA GLN A 136 -17.66 -12.24 2.56
C GLN A 136 -18.00 -12.39 4.05
N GLU A 137 -17.12 -11.92 4.95
CA GLU A 137 -17.34 -11.97 6.40
C GLU A 137 -18.61 -11.20 6.80
N ARG A 138 -18.79 -10.00 6.24
CA ARG A 138 -19.92 -9.15 6.58
C ARG A 138 -21.25 -9.67 6.04
N VAL A 139 -21.26 -10.26 4.84
CA VAL A 139 -22.43 -11.01 4.32
C VAL A 139 -22.78 -12.15 5.27
N GLY A 140 -21.80 -12.92 5.73
CA GLY A 140 -22.02 -13.99 6.70
C GLY A 140 -22.62 -13.50 8.02
N GLN A 141 -22.13 -12.37 8.54
CA GLN A 141 -22.70 -11.72 9.73
C GLN A 141 -24.14 -11.26 9.51
N LEU A 142 -24.42 -10.56 8.42
CA LEU A 142 -25.76 -10.06 8.11
C LEU A 142 -26.77 -11.20 7.94
N TRP A 143 -26.35 -12.30 7.32
CA TRP A 143 -27.17 -13.51 7.23
C TRP A 143 -27.43 -14.13 8.61
N HIS A 144 -26.39 -14.25 9.45
CA HIS A 144 -26.53 -14.76 10.82
C HIS A 144 -27.45 -13.89 11.69
N GLU A 145 -27.44 -12.57 11.47
CA GLU A 145 -28.29 -11.58 12.15
C GLU A 145 -29.72 -11.49 11.56
N ASN A 146 -30.06 -12.27 10.52
CA ASN A 146 -31.32 -12.20 9.76
C ASN A 146 -31.59 -10.83 9.11
N HIS A 147 -30.53 -10.11 8.74
CA HIS A 147 -30.62 -8.85 7.99
C HIS A 147 -30.71 -9.08 6.47
N ILE A 148 -30.33 -10.25 5.98
CA ILE A 148 -30.41 -10.69 4.57
C ILE A 148 -30.70 -12.20 4.50
N ASP A 149 -31.39 -12.64 3.45
CA ASP A 149 -31.79 -14.04 3.19
C ASP A 149 -30.78 -14.83 2.35
#